data_AF-E2DQG5-F1
#
_entry.id   AF-E2DQG5-F1
#
_cell.length_a   1.000
_cell.length_b   1.000
_cell.length_c   1.000
_cell.angle_alpha   90.00
_cell.angle_beta   90.00
_cell.angle_gamma   90.00
#
_symmetry.space_group_name_H-M   'P 1'
#
loop_
_entity.id
_entity.type
_entity.pdbx_description
1 polymer ?
#
loop_
_entity_poly.entity_id
_entity_poly.type
_entity_poly.pdbx_seq_one_letter_code
_entity_poly.pdbx_strand_id
1 'polypeptide(L)'
;PYIRASNHFPKPMPTSLFSIPSAARYPSLFHGGLRKTNVAVCFVLEDTKQSVQIDNLQSDQSEEVNYQILTPRAAERLARKKSEMFTYLVAAMMSSFGITSMAVMACYYRFYWQMEGGEVPLLEIFSTFSLSVGAAVGMEFWARWAHRALWHASLWHMHESHHRPREGPFELNDVFAIINAIPAIGLLSFGFFNKGLFPGLCFGAGLGITVFGMAYM
;
A
#
# COMPACT_ATOMS: atom_id res chain seq x y z
N PRO A 1 -52.02 -53.56 -21.27
CA PRO A 1 -53.36 -52.95 -21.26
C PRO A 1 -53.41 -51.72 -20.34
N TYR A 2 -53.78 -50.58 -20.94
CA TYR A 2 -54.05 -49.25 -20.38
C TYR A 2 -52.89 -48.35 -19.90
N ILE A 3 -52.50 -47.51 -20.86
CA ILE A 3 -51.87 -46.19 -20.75
C ILE A 3 -52.88 -45.20 -20.13
N ARG A 4 -52.42 -44.33 -19.21
CA ARG A 4 -53.01 -42.99 -19.03
C ARG A 4 -51.92 -41.99 -18.65
N ALA A 5 -51.58 -41.15 -19.62
CA ALA A 5 -50.80 -39.93 -19.45
C ALA A 5 -51.70 -38.81 -18.90
N SER A 6 -51.13 -37.94 -18.06
CA SER A 6 -51.65 -36.58 -17.84
C SER A 6 -50.47 -35.64 -17.60
N ASN A 7 -50.12 -34.88 -18.64
CA ASN A 7 -49.38 -33.63 -18.55
C ASN A 7 -50.30 -32.53 -18.01
N HIS A 8 -49.81 -31.66 -17.11
CA HIS A 8 -49.94 -30.20 -17.22
C HIS A 8 -49.34 -29.46 -16.00
N PHE A 9 -48.25 -28.73 -16.28
CA PHE A 9 -47.72 -27.44 -15.79
C PHE A 9 -48.45 -26.62 -14.68
N PRO A 10 -47.74 -25.67 -14.02
CA PRO A 10 -47.74 -25.43 -12.59
C PRO A 10 -48.66 -24.27 -12.17
N LYS A 11 -48.93 -24.15 -10.88
CA LYS A 11 -49.70 -23.03 -10.30
C LYS A 11 -49.08 -22.53 -8.98
N PRO A 12 -49.36 -21.27 -8.59
CA PRO A 12 -48.35 -20.23 -8.44
C PRO A 12 -47.97 -19.92 -6.99
N MET A 13 -46.90 -19.13 -6.83
CA MET A 13 -46.53 -18.46 -5.58
C MET A 13 -47.70 -17.64 -5.00
N PRO A 14 -47.88 -17.63 -3.67
CA PRO A 14 -48.51 -16.52 -2.97
C PRO A 14 -47.49 -15.45 -2.61
N THR A 15 -47.61 -14.31 -3.27
CA THR A 15 -47.04 -13.01 -2.90
C THR A 15 -47.78 -12.45 -1.68
N SER A 16 -47.07 -12.20 -0.57
CA SER A 16 -47.52 -11.42 0.60
C SER A 16 -46.46 -11.57 1.69
N LEU A 17 -45.96 -10.58 2.42
CA LEU A 17 -46.13 -9.14 2.48
C LEU A 17 -44.87 -8.62 3.20
N PHE A 18 -44.50 -7.38 2.89
CA PHE A 18 -43.48 -6.60 3.59
C PHE A 18 -43.60 -6.69 5.12
N SER A 19 -42.50 -6.98 5.79
CA SER A 19 -42.31 -6.66 7.21
C SER A 19 -40.92 -6.04 7.41
N ILE A 20 -40.92 -4.72 7.32
CA ILE A 20 -39.84 -3.83 7.74
C ILE A 20 -39.70 -3.95 9.25
N PRO A 21 -38.50 -4.24 9.82
CA PRO A 21 -38.26 -3.99 11.23
C PRO A 21 -38.02 -2.49 11.41
N SER A 22 -38.98 -1.83 12.05
CA SER A 22 -38.93 -0.44 12.48
C SER A 22 -37.71 -0.13 13.34
N ALA A 23 -37.18 1.06 13.05
CA ALA A 23 -36.23 1.85 13.81
C ALA A 23 -36.39 1.73 15.35
N ALA A 24 -35.42 1.10 15.99
CA ALA A 24 -35.17 1.28 17.41
C ALA A 24 -34.38 2.59 17.61
N ARG A 25 -35.03 3.50 18.32
CA ARG A 25 -34.58 4.83 18.75
C ARG A 25 -33.25 4.75 19.50
N TYR A 26 -32.21 5.38 18.95
CA TYR A 26 -31.07 5.86 19.73
C TYR A 26 -31.34 7.32 20.14
N PRO A 27 -31.15 7.72 21.41
CA PRO A 27 -31.37 9.10 21.81
C PRO A 27 -30.27 9.99 21.22
N SER A 28 -30.73 11.01 20.52
CA SER A 28 -29.96 12.15 20.06
C SER A 28 -29.40 12.94 21.24
N LEU A 29 -28.08 13.08 21.31
CA LEU A 29 -27.44 14.20 22.01
C LEU A 29 -26.63 15.00 20.98
N PHE A 30 -27.31 15.98 20.40
CA PHE A 30 -26.65 17.16 19.87
C PHE A 30 -26.00 17.89 21.05
N HIS A 31 -24.67 17.92 21.06
CA HIS A 31 -23.91 19.04 21.61
C HIS A 31 -22.88 19.44 20.56
N GLY A 32 -23.19 20.52 19.86
CA GLY A 32 -22.23 21.23 19.02
C GLY A 32 -21.12 21.80 19.89
N GLY A 33 -19.88 21.57 19.45
CA GLY A 33 -18.69 22.19 20.02
C GLY A 33 -17.59 22.18 18.98
N LEU A 34 -17.27 23.37 18.46
CA LEU A 34 -16.12 23.63 17.59
C LEU A 34 -14.89 22.88 18.11
N ARG A 35 -14.38 21.90 17.34
CA ARG A 35 -13.11 21.25 17.65
C ARG A 35 -11.97 22.17 17.20
N LYS A 36 -11.64 23.16 18.04
CA LYS A 36 -10.37 23.89 17.93
C LYS A 36 -9.25 22.89 18.20
N THR A 37 -8.37 22.69 17.23
CA THR A 37 -7.11 21.98 17.37
C THR A 37 -6.16 22.84 18.20
N ASN A 38 -6.16 22.64 19.52
CA ASN A 38 -5.08 23.15 20.37
C ASN A 38 -4.06 22.03 20.54
N VAL A 39 -2.90 22.20 19.90
CA VAL A 39 -1.69 21.44 20.18
C VAL A 39 -1.23 21.85 21.58
N ALA A 40 -1.58 21.04 22.59
CA ALA A 40 -1.07 21.24 23.94
C ALA A 40 0.33 20.65 24.01
N VAL A 41 1.34 21.50 23.86
CA VAL A 41 2.73 21.19 24.19
C VAL A 41 2.81 21.06 25.72
N CYS A 42 2.99 19.84 26.21
CA CYS A 42 3.20 19.58 27.63
C CYS A 42 4.62 20.02 28.01
N PHE A 43 4.77 21.27 28.45
CA PHE A 43 5.92 21.71 29.23
C PHE A 43 5.65 21.32 30.69
N VAL A 44 6.30 20.26 31.16
CA VAL A 44 6.37 19.93 32.58
C VAL A 44 7.35 20.93 33.20
N LEU A 45 6.80 22.00 33.76
CA LEU A 45 7.50 22.99 34.55
C LEU A 45 7.22 22.61 36.01
N GLU A 46 8.17 21.90 36.60
CA GLU A 46 8.08 21.37 37.96
C GLU A 46 8.68 22.41 38.91
N ASP A 47 7.82 23.09 39.65
CA ASP A 47 8.26 23.93 40.77
C ASP A 47 7.27 23.75 41.92
N THR A 48 7.70 23.05 42.97
CA THR A 48 7.07 23.12 44.29
C THR A 48 8.15 22.91 45.35
N LYS A 49 8.68 24.03 45.82
CA LYS A 49 9.43 24.15 47.08
C LYS A 49 8.46 24.41 48.24
N GLN A 50 8.37 23.47 49.18
CA GLN A 50 8.11 23.58 50.64
C GLN A 50 7.45 22.27 51.09
N SER A 51 7.83 21.56 52.14
CA SER A 51 8.80 21.70 53.24
C SER A 51 8.93 20.26 53.79
N VAL A 52 10.11 19.77 54.17
CA VAL A 52 10.54 19.65 55.57
C VAL A 52 11.95 19.05 55.52
N GLN A 53 12.92 19.74 56.11
CA GLN A 53 14.24 19.20 56.43
C GLN A 53 14.09 18.02 57.41
N ILE A 54 14.78 16.91 57.11
CA ILE A 54 15.67 16.13 57.99
C ILE A 54 16.00 14.83 57.23
N ASP A 55 17.16 14.79 56.58
CA ASP A 55 18.27 13.86 56.88
C ASP A 55 19.23 13.70 55.69
N ASN A 56 20.49 13.97 55.97
CA ASN A 56 21.69 13.36 55.38
C ASN A 56 21.84 13.31 53.85
N LEU A 57 22.33 14.42 53.30
CA LEU A 57 23.73 14.58 52.83
C LEU A 57 24.52 13.30 52.42
N GLN A 58 23.98 12.40 51.57
CA GLN A 58 24.82 11.34 50.96
C GLN A 58 24.28 10.66 49.69
N SER A 59 23.42 11.29 48.89
CA SER A 59 22.93 10.70 47.61
C SER A 59 23.18 11.53 46.35
N ASP A 60 23.71 12.75 46.45
CA ASP A 60 23.75 13.70 45.32
C ASP A 60 24.79 13.38 44.23
N GLN A 61 25.83 12.60 44.53
CA GLN A 61 26.87 12.30 43.54
C GLN A 61 26.58 11.05 42.67
N SER A 62 25.60 10.22 43.05
CA SER A 62 25.29 8.99 42.30
C SER A 62 24.13 9.15 41.30
N GLU A 63 23.17 10.04 41.57
CA GLU A 63 22.04 10.30 40.66
C GLU A 63 22.39 11.29 39.55
N GLU A 64 23.17 12.34 39.83
CA GLU A 64 23.61 13.31 38.82
C GLU A 64 24.50 12.64 37.75
N VAL A 65 25.36 11.71 38.19
CA VAL A 65 26.21 10.89 37.30
C VAL A 65 25.37 9.92 36.47
N ASN A 66 24.27 9.37 36.99
CA ASN A 66 23.41 8.46 36.23
C ASN A 66 22.55 9.22 35.20
N TYR A 67 22.03 10.40 35.52
CA TYR A 67 21.36 11.29 34.56
C TYR A 67 22.33 11.79 33.47
N GLN A 68 23.56 12.16 33.84
CA GLN A 68 24.64 12.52 32.91
C GLN A 68 25.22 11.35 32.13
N ILE A 69 24.95 10.07 32.48
CA ILE A 69 25.37 8.89 31.71
C ILE A 69 24.22 8.35 30.84
N LEU A 70 22.97 8.47 31.29
CA LEU A 70 21.79 8.12 30.47
C LEU A 70 21.64 9.09 29.29
N THR A 71 21.92 10.37 29.48
CA THR A 71 21.85 11.40 28.43
C THR A 71 22.86 11.20 27.28
N PRO A 72 24.17 10.93 27.50
CA PRO A 72 25.12 10.67 26.42
C PRO A 72 24.87 9.33 25.74
N ARG A 73 24.45 8.28 26.47
CA ARG A 73 24.03 7.02 25.84
C ARG A 73 22.78 7.18 25.00
N ALA A 74 21.82 8.01 25.45
CA ALA A 74 20.64 8.35 24.66
C ALA A 74 20.99 9.19 23.42
N ALA A 75 21.92 10.14 23.55
CA ALA A 75 22.43 10.93 22.43
C ALA A 75 23.16 10.07 21.39
N GLU A 76 23.99 9.11 21.82
CA GLU A 76 24.66 8.16 20.94
C GLU A 76 23.65 7.25 20.20
N ARG A 77 22.62 6.76 20.90
CA ARG A 77 21.52 5.99 20.28
C ARG A 77 20.75 6.82 19.25
N LEU A 78 20.49 8.10 19.53
CA LEU A 78 19.82 9.00 18.59
C LEU A 78 20.69 9.29 17.37
N ALA A 79 22.00 9.51 17.57
CA ALA A 79 22.96 9.69 16.49
C ALA A 79 23.03 8.44 15.59
N ARG A 80 23.03 7.24 16.18
CA ARG A 80 23.00 5.96 15.44
C ARG A 80 21.72 5.78 14.62
N LYS A 81 20.55 6.03 15.22
CA LYS A 81 19.26 6.01 14.48
C LYS A 81 19.23 7.03 13.35
N LYS A 82 19.80 8.22 13.56
CA LYS A 82 19.90 9.25 12.53
C LYS A 82 20.81 8.83 11.38
N SER A 83 21.95 8.20 11.67
CA SER A 83 22.83 7.66 10.62
C SER A 83 22.16 6.51 9.86
N GLU A 84 21.49 5.58 10.55
CA GLU A 84 20.74 4.49 9.91
C GLU A 84 19.64 5.05 9.01
N MET A 85 18.81 5.96 9.52
CA MET A 85 17.75 6.63 8.76
C MET A 85 18.32 7.38 7.55
N PHE A 86 19.47 8.07 7.69
CA PHE A 86 20.13 8.75 6.58
C PHE A 86 20.61 7.74 5.52
N THR A 87 21.19 6.62 5.93
CA THR A 87 21.59 5.55 5.00
C THR A 87 20.37 5.00 4.24
N TYR A 88 19.26 4.72 4.93
CA TYR A 88 18.02 4.28 4.27
C TYR A 88 17.44 5.34 3.34
N LEU A 89 17.47 6.62 3.74
CA LEU A 89 17.02 7.72 2.90
C LEU A 89 17.84 7.82 1.62
N VAL A 90 19.17 7.82 1.73
CA VAL A 90 20.07 7.86 0.58
C VAL A 90 19.85 6.64 -0.32
N ALA A 91 19.73 5.44 0.26
CA ALA A 91 19.42 4.23 -0.49
C ALA A 91 18.09 4.33 -1.25
N ALA A 92 17.03 4.83 -0.60
CA ALA A 92 15.73 5.03 -1.23
C ALA A 92 15.79 6.06 -2.37
N MET A 93 16.51 7.17 -2.19
CA MET A 93 16.70 8.18 -3.24
C MET A 93 17.46 7.61 -4.45
N MET A 94 18.57 6.89 -4.20
CA MET A 94 19.36 6.27 -5.26
C MET A 94 18.57 5.20 -6.01
N SER A 95 17.80 4.39 -5.30
CA SER A 95 16.92 3.38 -5.90
C SER A 95 15.83 4.04 -6.76
N SER A 96 15.15 5.07 -6.23
CA SER A 96 14.11 5.79 -6.95
C SER A 96 14.65 6.44 -8.23
N PHE A 97 15.84 7.04 -8.16
CA PHE A 97 16.50 7.61 -9.34
C PHE A 97 16.90 6.52 -10.35
N GLY A 98 17.47 5.41 -9.88
CA GLY A 98 17.85 4.29 -10.74
C GLY A 98 16.66 3.69 -11.49
N ILE A 99 15.56 3.45 -10.79
CA ILE A 99 14.35 2.85 -11.38
C ILE A 99 13.66 3.83 -12.34
N THR A 100 13.52 5.10 -11.96
CA THR A 100 12.93 6.12 -12.86
C THR A 100 13.78 6.34 -14.11
N SER A 101 15.10 6.41 -13.96
CA SER A 101 16.05 6.48 -15.10
C SER A 101 15.91 5.27 -16.02
N MET A 102 15.86 4.06 -15.47
CA MET A 102 15.67 2.82 -16.24
C MET A 102 14.32 2.81 -16.98
N ALA A 103 13.24 3.27 -16.34
CA ALA A 103 11.92 3.36 -16.97
C ALA A 103 11.90 4.36 -18.13
N VAL A 104 12.47 5.56 -17.94
CA VAL A 104 12.59 6.58 -18.99
C VAL A 104 13.43 6.05 -20.16
N MET A 105 14.56 5.41 -19.86
CA MET A 105 15.43 4.81 -20.86
C MET A 105 14.73 3.70 -21.65
N ALA A 106 13.96 2.83 -20.99
CA ALA A 106 13.19 1.77 -21.65
C ALA A 106 12.13 2.34 -22.60
N CYS A 107 11.38 3.36 -22.16
CA CYS A 107 10.43 4.07 -23.01
C CYS A 107 11.13 4.73 -24.21
N TYR A 108 12.26 5.39 -23.97
CA TYR A 108 13.04 6.04 -25.01
C TYR A 108 13.52 5.05 -26.06
N TYR A 109 14.19 3.95 -25.66
CA TYR A 109 14.67 2.94 -26.59
C TYR A 109 13.53 2.27 -27.37
N ARG A 110 12.39 2.05 -26.72
CA ARG A 110 11.22 1.45 -27.37
C ARG A 110 10.72 2.30 -28.54
N PHE A 111 10.61 3.62 -28.35
CA PHE A 111 10.20 4.52 -29.43
C PHE A 111 11.33 4.80 -30.42
N TYR A 112 12.58 4.85 -29.96
CA TYR A 112 13.77 4.98 -30.82
C TYR A 112 13.84 3.86 -31.86
N TRP A 113 13.72 2.60 -31.42
CA TRP A 113 13.69 1.42 -32.29
C TRP A 113 12.52 1.41 -33.29
N GLN A 114 11.44 2.14 -32.98
CA GLN A 114 10.30 2.25 -33.86
C GLN A 114 10.45 3.40 -34.88
N MET A 115 11.11 4.49 -34.51
CA MET A 115 11.37 5.64 -35.38
C MET A 115 12.43 5.39 -36.46
N GLU A 116 13.25 4.34 -36.33
CA GLU A 116 14.15 3.88 -37.42
C GLU A 116 13.41 3.56 -38.73
N GLY A 117 12.07 3.45 -38.71
CA GLY A 117 11.21 3.24 -39.88
C GLY A 117 10.39 4.45 -40.37
N GLY A 118 10.55 5.67 -39.82
CA GLY A 118 9.87 6.88 -40.32
C GLY A 118 9.04 7.67 -39.28
N GLU A 119 7.81 8.06 -39.65
CA GLU A 119 6.95 9.04 -38.94
C GLU A 119 6.70 8.71 -37.46
N VAL A 120 6.50 9.76 -36.65
CA VAL A 120 6.22 9.63 -35.21
C VAL A 120 4.83 9.01 -35.01
N PRO A 121 4.71 7.80 -34.40
CA PRO A 121 3.43 7.14 -34.22
C PRO A 121 2.68 7.73 -33.01
N LEU A 122 2.09 8.92 -33.19
CA LEU A 122 1.38 9.65 -32.12
C LEU A 122 0.28 8.81 -31.48
N LEU A 123 -0.44 8.00 -32.28
CA LEU A 123 -1.47 7.11 -31.79
C LEU A 123 -0.90 6.06 -30.83
N GLU A 124 0.27 5.51 -31.12
CA GLU A 124 0.94 4.54 -30.24
C GLU A 124 1.40 5.18 -28.95
N ILE A 125 2.02 6.37 -29.03
CA ILE A 125 2.46 7.12 -27.85
C ILE A 125 1.25 7.46 -26.96
N PHE A 126 0.15 7.96 -27.54
CA PHE A 126 -1.06 8.24 -26.78
C PHE A 126 -1.67 6.98 -26.17
N SER A 127 -1.77 5.91 -26.95
CA SER A 127 -2.36 4.65 -26.52
C SER A 127 -1.54 3.98 -25.41
N THR A 128 -0.21 3.96 -25.54
CA THR A 128 0.70 3.43 -24.51
C THR A 128 0.58 4.23 -23.21
N PHE A 129 0.54 5.56 -23.29
CA PHE A 129 0.36 6.44 -22.14
C PHE A 129 -1.00 6.23 -21.47
N SER A 130 -2.09 6.33 -22.24
CA SER A 130 -3.45 6.16 -21.73
C SER A 130 -3.65 4.77 -21.11
N LEU A 131 -3.13 3.72 -21.73
CA LEU A 131 -3.25 2.36 -21.20
C LEU A 131 -2.36 2.14 -19.97
N SER A 132 -1.18 2.77 -19.89
CA SER A 132 -0.35 2.74 -18.68
C SER A 132 -1.06 3.38 -17.49
N VAL A 133 -1.63 4.57 -17.67
CA VAL A 133 -2.42 5.24 -16.62
C VAL A 133 -3.65 4.40 -16.26
N GLY A 134 -4.37 3.91 -17.28
CA GLY A 134 -5.55 3.06 -17.08
C GLY A 134 -5.23 1.76 -16.33
N ALA A 135 -4.11 1.11 -16.65
CA ALA A 135 -3.67 -0.11 -15.98
C ALA A 135 -3.25 0.16 -14.53
N ALA A 136 -2.53 1.26 -14.25
CA ALA A 136 -2.18 1.64 -12.88
C ALA A 136 -3.43 1.88 -12.01
N VAL A 137 -4.45 2.56 -12.55
CA VAL A 137 -5.72 2.79 -11.86
C VAL A 137 -6.53 1.48 -11.74
N GLY A 138 -6.59 0.67 -12.80
CA GLY A 138 -7.27 -0.62 -12.78
C GLY A 138 -6.68 -1.59 -11.74
N MET A 139 -5.37 -1.55 -11.56
CA MET A 139 -4.66 -2.35 -10.56
C MET A 139 -5.06 -1.99 -9.13
N GLU A 140 -5.41 -0.74 -8.81
CA GLU A 140 -5.94 -0.36 -7.50
C GLU A 140 -7.28 -1.07 -7.19
N PHE A 141 -8.20 -1.09 -8.17
CA PHE A 141 -9.47 -1.79 -8.02
C PHE A 141 -9.28 -3.31 -7.94
N TRP A 142 -8.40 -3.85 -8.78
CA TRP A 142 -8.05 -5.26 -8.79
C TRP A 142 -7.43 -5.69 -7.46
N ALA A 143 -6.44 -4.96 -6.95
CA ALA A 143 -5.75 -5.26 -5.70
C ALA A 143 -6.73 -5.25 -4.52
N ARG A 144 -7.65 -4.27 -4.47
CA ARG A 144 -8.68 -4.21 -3.43
C ARG A 144 -9.63 -5.40 -3.48
N TRP A 145 -10.00 -5.84 -4.68
CA TRP A 145 -10.83 -7.03 -4.85
C TRP A 145 -10.05 -8.30 -4.48
N ALA A 146 -8.84 -8.47 -4.98
CA ALA A 146 -7.99 -9.63 -4.73
C ALA A 146 -7.66 -9.78 -3.24
N HIS A 147 -7.39 -8.67 -2.55
CA HIS A 147 -7.17 -8.65 -1.11
C HIS A 147 -8.37 -9.24 -0.36
N ARG A 148 -9.58 -8.76 -0.65
CA ARG A 148 -10.81 -9.22 0.02
C ARG A 148 -11.26 -10.62 -0.39
N ALA A 149 -11.16 -10.96 -1.67
CA ALA A 149 -11.77 -12.16 -2.23
C ALA A 149 -10.81 -13.35 -2.36
N LEU A 150 -9.54 -13.11 -2.70
CA LEU A 150 -8.55 -14.17 -2.92
C LEU A 150 -7.70 -14.40 -1.67
N TRP A 151 -7.09 -13.35 -1.14
CA TRP A 151 -6.13 -13.43 -0.05
C TRP A 151 -6.77 -13.73 1.30
N HIS A 152 -7.93 -13.12 1.61
CA HIS A 152 -8.67 -13.44 2.83
C HIS A 152 -9.47 -14.75 2.79
N ALA A 153 -9.70 -15.34 1.62
CA ALA A 153 -10.45 -16.59 1.50
C ALA A 153 -9.54 -17.80 1.24
N SER A 154 -8.98 -17.90 0.03
CA SER A 154 -8.26 -19.10 -0.44
C SER A 154 -6.77 -19.11 -0.10
N LEU A 155 -6.16 -17.93 0.05
CA LEU A 155 -4.71 -17.74 0.16
C LEU A 155 -4.27 -17.23 1.54
N TRP A 156 -5.14 -17.42 2.55
CA TRP A 156 -4.90 -16.95 3.91
C TRP A 156 -3.60 -17.47 4.51
N HIS A 157 -3.24 -18.74 4.26
CA HIS A 157 -2.00 -19.33 4.76
C HIS A 157 -0.73 -18.59 4.29
N MET A 158 -0.78 -17.96 3.11
CA MET A 158 0.32 -17.19 2.54
C MET A 158 0.26 -15.70 2.97
N HIS A 159 -0.94 -15.16 3.21
CA HIS A 159 -1.14 -13.79 3.68
C HIS A 159 -0.93 -13.65 5.21
N GLU A 160 -1.03 -14.74 5.97
CA GLU A 160 -0.84 -14.75 7.43
C GLU A 160 0.55 -14.24 7.85
N SER A 161 1.59 -14.46 7.04
CA SER A 161 2.93 -13.95 7.36
C SER A 161 2.98 -12.43 7.43
N HIS A 162 2.17 -11.73 6.63
CA HIS A 162 2.12 -10.27 6.61
C HIS A 162 1.52 -9.65 7.88
N HIS A 163 0.68 -10.42 8.60
CA HIS A 163 0.12 -9.99 9.89
C HIS A 163 1.02 -10.34 11.08
N ARG A 164 2.04 -11.18 10.88
CA ARG A 164 2.98 -11.58 11.92
C ARG A 164 4.23 -10.70 11.86
N PRO A 165 4.97 -10.55 12.98
CA PRO A 165 6.28 -9.88 12.95
C PRO A 165 7.20 -10.57 11.94
N ARG A 166 7.87 -9.78 11.09
CA ARG A 166 8.75 -10.29 10.03
C ARG A 166 9.88 -11.14 10.61
N GLU A 167 9.93 -12.41 10.21
CA GLU A 167 11.02 -13.32 10.56
C GLU A 167 11.91 -13.57 9.34
N GLY A 168 13.02 -12.85 9.27
CA GLY A 168 14.04 -13.03 8.24
C GLY A 168 13.84 -12.23 6.94
N PRO A 169 14.67 -12.51 5.92
CA PRO A 169 14.72 -11.72 4.69
C PRO A 169 13.55 -11.97 3.73
N PHE A 170 12.95 -13.17 3.71
CA PHE A 170 11.86 -13.55 2.80
C PHE A 170 10.57 -13.85 3.56
N GLU A 171 9.45 -13.37 3.03
CA GLU A 171 8.11 -13.70 3.55
C GLU A 171 7.32 -14.52 2.52
N LEU A 172 6.41 -15.38 2.98
CA LEU A 172 5.49 -16.08 2.08
C LEU A 172 4.65 -15.10 1.26
N ASN A 173 4.41 -13.89 1.78
CA ASN A 173 3.76 -12.79 1.08
C ASN A 173 4.51 -12.33 -0.19
N ASP A 174 5.83 -12.51 -0.28
CA ASP A 174 6.63 -12.11 -1.45
C ASP A 174 6.22 -12.88 -2.72
N VAL A 175 5.65 -14.08 -2.56
CA VAL A 175 5.12 -14.88 -3.66
C VAL A 175 3.99 -14.13 -4.40
N PHE A 176 3.17 -13.33 -3.70
CA PHE A 176 2.16 -12.51 -4.35
C PHE A 176 2.77 -11.43 -5.24
N ALA A 177 3.88 -10.82 -4.80
CA ALA A 177 4.59 -9.84 -5.61
C ALA A 177 5.15 -10.51 -6.88
N ILE A 178 5.73 -11.70 -6.77
CA ILE A 178 6.26 -12.46 -7.92
C ILE A 178 5.15 -12.84 -8.91
N ILE A 179 4.02 -13.36 -8.42
CA ILE A 179 2.87 -13.75 -9.27
C ILE A 179 2.35 -12.55 -10.06
N ASN A 180 2.31 -11.35 -9.46
CA ASN A 180 1.88 -10.14 -10.17
C ASN A 180 2.97 -9.54 -11.07
N ALA A 181 4.25 -9.74 -10.74
CA ALA A 181 5.37 -9.25 -11.54
C ALA A 181 5.55 -10.03 -12.86
N ILE A 182 5.30 -11.35 -12.86
CA ILE A 182 5.47 -12.20 -14.06
C ILE A 182 4.63 -11.70 -15.24
N PRO A 183 3.30 -11.44 -15.10
CA PRO A 183 2.50 -10.85 -16.17
C PRO A 183 3.01 -9.49 -16.63
N ALA A 184 3.44 -8.62 -15.71
CA ALA A 184 3.96 -7.30 -16.04
C ALA A 184 5.23 -7.38 -16.90
N ILE A 185 6.17 -8.24 -16.51
CA ILE A 185 7.41 -8.50 -17.26
C ILE A 185 7.09 -9.12 -18.63
N GLY A 186 6.14 -10.06 -18.70
CA GLY A 186 5.71 -10.67 -19.95
C GLY A 186 5.14 -9.64 -20.94
N LEU A 187 4.28 -8.74 -20.45
CA LEU A 187 3.69 -7.66 -21.23
C LEU A 187 4.73 -6.63 -21.69
N LEU A 188 5.66 -6.24 -20.82
CA LEU A 188 6.76 -5.35 -21.15
C LEU A 188 7.69 -5.96 -22.20
N SER A 189 8.09 -7.22 -22.01
CA SER A 189 8.96 -7.95 -22.94
C SER A 189 8.32 -8.10 -24.32
N PHE A 190 7.08 -8.59 -24.36
CA PHE A 190 6.33 -8.70 -25.62
C PHE A 190 6.16 -7.34 -26.29
N GLY A 191 5.81 -6.31 -25.52
CA GLY A 191 5.66 -4.95 -26.03
C GLY A 191 6.97 -4.33 -26.52
N PHE A 192 8.11 -4.73 -25.95
CA PHE A 192 9.43 -4.20 -26.32
C PHE A 192 9.96 -4.79 -27.64
N PHE A 193 9.83 -6.12 -27.82
CA PHE A 193 10.40 -6.82 -28.97
C PHE A 193 9.54 -6.77 -30.24
N ASN A 194 8.26 -6.40 -30.14
CA ASN A 194 7.34 -6.38 -31.28
C ASN A 194 6.97 -4.94 -31.69
N LYS A 195 6.93 -4.68 -33.00
CA LYS A 195 6.54 -3.36 -33.56
C LYS A 195 5.02 -3.30 -33.82
N GLY A 196 4.42 -2.14 -33.58
CA GLY A 196 3.02 -1.83 -33.88
C GLY A 196 2.16 -1.48 -32.67
N LEU A 197 0.91 -1.07 -32.96
CA LEU A 197 -0.08 -0.60 -31.98
C LEU A 197 -0.37 -1.59 -30.86
N PHE A 198 -0.60 -2.87 -31.18
CA PHE A 198 -0.94 -3.88 -30.18
C PHE A 198 0.22 -4.16 -29.20
N PRO A 199 1.47 -4.38 -29.67
CA PRO A 199 2.63 -4.40 -28.78
C PRO A 199 2.80 -3.13 -27.94
N GLY A 200 2.56 -1.94 -28.51
CA GLY A 200 2.58 -0.69 -27.76
C GLY A 200 1.56 -0.68 -26.62
N LEU A 201 0.35 -1.16 -26.86
CA LEU A 201 -0.66 -1.33 -25.81
C LEU A 201 -0.18 -2.29 -24.72
N CYS A 202 0.36 -3.46 -25.08
CA CYS A 202 0.92 -4.40 -24.10
C CYS A 202 2.04 -3.78 -23.27
N PHE A 203 2.95 -3.02 -23.90
CA PHE A 203 4.00 -2.28 -23.20
C PHE A 203 3.42 -1.27 -22.21
N GLY A 204 2.42 -0.49 -22.63
CA GLY A 204 1.70 0.44 -21.76
C GLY A 204 1.06 -0.24 -20.56
N ALA A 205 0.34 -1.35 -20.78
CA ALA A 205 -0.27 -2.13 -19.69
C ALA A 205 0.78 -2.67 -18.70
N GLY A 206 1.88 -3.24 -19.21
CA GLY A 206 2.99 -3.73 -18.40
C GLY A 206 3.67 -2.63 -17.58
N LEU A 207 3.85 -1.43 -18.18
CA LEU A 207 4.35 -0.25 -17.48
C LEU A 207 3.40 0.16 -16.35
N GLY A 208 2.10 0.25 -16.61
CA GLY A 208 1.11 0.65 -15.60
C GLY A 208 1.05 -0.31 -14.41
N ILE A 209 1.11 -1.63 -14.66
CA ILE A 209 1.18 -2.65 -13.60
C ILE A 209 2.47 -2.49 -12.79
N THR A 210 3.60 -2.23 -13.45
CA THR A 210 4.90 -2.04 -12.78
C THR A 210 4.90 -0.78 -11.92
N VAL A 211 4.35 0.34 -12.43
CA VAL A 211 4.20 1.59 -11.68
C VAL A 211 3.33 1.40 -10.45
N PHE A 212 2.20 0.68 -10.58
CA PHE A 212 1.37 0.33 -9.43
C PHE A 212 2.15 -0.49 -8.40
N GLY A 213 2.87 -1.54 -8.83
CA GLY A 213 3.68 -2.37 -7.95
C GLY A 213 4.74 -1.57 -7.19
N MET A 214 5.42 -0.64 -7.87
CA MET A 214 6.40 0.25 -7.24
C MET A 214 5.77 1.21 -6.24
N ALA A 215 4.54 1.67 -6.47
CA ALA A 215 3.84 2.58 -5.57
C ALA A 215 3.35 1.87 -4.28
N TYR A 216 3.24 0.55 -4.31
CA TYR A 216 2.71 -0.26 -3.20
C TYR A 216 3.80 -0.94 -2.34
N MET A 217 5.04 -0.97 -2.85
CA MET A 217 6.25 -1.45 -2.14
C MET A 217 6.80 -0.37 -1.22
#